data_AF-A0A8C5F7E7-F1
#
_entry.id   AF-A0A8C5F7E7-F1
#
_cell.length_a   1.000
_cell.length_b   1.000
_cell.length_c   1.000
_cell.angle_alpha   90.00
_cell.angle_beta   90.00
_cell.angle_gamma   90.00
#
_symmetry.space_group_name_H-M   'P 1'
#
loop_
_entity.id
_entity.type
_entity.pdbx_description
1 polymer ?
#
loop_
_entity_poly.entity_id
_entity_poly.type
_entity_poly.pdbx_seq_one_letter_code
_entity_poly.pdbx_strand_id
1 'polypeptide(L)'
;MSCTLVSDSGASVPLADGRAVILGRGPESGVTDRKCSRHQVKLVACYERKDVLITQLGPNPCFLDSEKLVRGQSGKLSQGGTLFLVNQSHPFKLHYNLSSNGSISSAALGSLKASDKTKGARDGKGKETPTSFGPKRSIKDFFGSSPVKRSLSPEGGYNDMKRQRRDEADSDTWGTTERREEESVAEEKLRKLQKMAEKATSHWQQIGNLLLYTAAGVRGREKIAGFDIDGCIITTKSGKVFPTAPDDWRILFSEIQPRLASLLQKGHKVVFFTNQMGIARGKLNPNVFKSKVEDILSSLQLPVQVFVATGPGIFRKPVTGMWTHLCEKANSGVTVDRCQSFYVGDAAGRPVNWAPGKKKKDFSCSDRLFALNLGLQFHTPEEYFLRWKSAPYSLPELDPRKLDSRGRLYDPPSASLTTDQTEVIVAVGFPASGKSTFFHTHVVPKGYVYINRDTLGSWQSCVTACERALREGRSAAVDNTNPDPESRKRYIDVAKASGVPCRCFHFSASLEQAKHNNRFREMAPSDVKHVKVNDMIFHSYKKHHVAPDLSEGFSEILQIHFVPDFKDSKSESLFRLFSEG
;
A
#
# COMPACT_ATOMS: atom_id res chain seq x y z
N MET A 1 -17.05 -2.17 -36.19
CA MET A 1 -15.88 -1.26 -36.23
C MET A 1 -14.75 -1.92 -35.46
N SER A 2 -13.49 -1.68 -35.81
CA SER A 2 -12.31 -2.16 -35.07
C SER A 2 -11.23 -1.10 -35.00
N CYS A 3 -10.65 -0.90 -33.82
CA CYS A 3 -9.50 -0.02 -33.58
C CYS A 3 -8.21 -0.83 -33.40
N THR A 4 -7.13 -0.41 -34.03
CA THR A 4 -5.83 -1.11 -33.98
C THR A 4 -4.66 -0.12 -34.07
N LEU A 5 -3.64 -0.30 -33.25
CA LEU A 5 -2.32 0.34 -33.43
C LEU A 5 -1.39 -0.61 -34.20
N VAL A 6 -0.82 -0.15 -35.31
CA VAL A 6 0.08 -0.94 -36.18
C VAL A 6 1.45 -0.28 -36.21
N SER A 7 2.51 -1.03 -35.90
CA SER A 7 3.89 -0.56 -36.00
C SER A 7 4.46 -0.75 -37.40
N ASP A 8 5.48 0.05 -37.74
CA ASP A 8 6.26 -0.13 -38.97
C ASP A 8 7.01 -1.48 -39.02
N SER A 9 7.14 -2.20 -37.89
CA SER A 9 7.68 -3.56 -37.81
C SER A 9 6.61 -4.67 -37.90
N GLY A 10 5.36 -4.33 -38.21
CA GLY A 10 4.27 -5.28 -38.42
C GLY A 10 3.60 -5.82 -37.14
N ALA A 11 4.04 -5.40 -35.95
CA ALA A 11 3.31 -5.69 -34.72
C ALA A 11 1.97 -4.93 -34.70
N SER A 12 0.88 -5.63 -34.37
CA SER A 12 -0.50 -5.15 -34.47
C SER A 12 -1.21 -5.34 -33.12
N VAL A 13 -1.61 -4.23 -32.50
CA VAL A 13 -2.19 -4.18 -31.15
C VAL A 13 -3.67 -3.79 -31.27
N PRO A 14 -4.61 -4.75 -31.17
CA PRO A 14 -6.05 -4.45 -31.24
C PRO A 14 -6.52 -3.74 -29.96
N LEU A 15 -7.33 -2.69 -30.12
CA LEU A 15 -7.87 -1.90 -29.02
C LEU A 15 -9.40 -2.05 -28.97
N ALA A 16 -9.90 -2.67 -27.90
CA ALA A 16 -11.33 -2.78 -27.64
C ALA A 16 -11.87 -1.48 -27.04
N ASP A 17 -13.11 -1.12 -27.40
CA ASP A 17 -13.75 0.12 -26.96
C ASP A 17 -13.86 0.20 -25.43
N GLY A 18 -13.55 1.37 -24.86
CA GLY A 18 -13.54 1.63 -23.42
C GLY A 18 -12.52 0.85 -22.58
N ARG A 19 -11.84 -0.17 -23.13
CA ARG A 19 -10.92 -1.03 -22.39
C ARG A 19 -9.50 -0.48 -22.37
N ALA A 20 -8.82 -0.71 -21.24
CA ALA A 20 -7.43 -0.35 -21.05
C ALA A 20 -6.49 -1.42 -21.63
N VAL A 21 -5.55 -1.00 -22.48
CA VAL A 21 -4.41 -1.82 -22.93
C VAL A 21 -3.12 -1.14 -22.45
N ILE A 22 -2.17 -1.90 -21.90
CA ILE A 22 -0.88 -1.38 -21.46
C ILE A 22 0.17 -1.78 -22.49
N LEU A 23 0.78 -0.80 -23.16
CA LEU A 23 1.79 -1.03 -24.20
C LEU A 23 3.17 -0.57 -23.74
N GLY A 24 4.21 -1.27 -24.21
CA GLY A 24 5.61 -1.05 -23.84
C GLY A 24 6.51 -2.13 -24.46
N ARG A 25 7.77 -2.21 -24.02
CA ARG A 25 8.72 -3.25 -24.46
C ARG A 25 8.20 -4.66 -24.16
N GLY A 26 7.96 -5.45 -25.19
CA GLY A 26 7.51 -6.83 -25.08
C GLY A 26 7.25 -7.49 -26.44
N PRO A 27 6.85 -8.77 -26.47
CA PRO A 27 6.52 -9.46 -27.72
C PRO A 27 5.38 -8.78 -28.48
N GLU A 28 4.36 -8.30 -27.77
CA GLU A 28 3.14 -7.68 -28.33
C GLU A 28 3.40 -6.39 -29.13
N SER A 29 4.49 -5.67 -28.79
CA SER A 29 4.91 -4.46 -29.50
C SER A 29 6.07 -4.70 -30.48
N GLY A 30 6.72 -5.86 -30.42
CA GLY A 30 8.01 -6.11 -31.07
C GLY A 30 9.19 -5.27 -30.51
N VAL A 31 8.94 -4.32 -29.60
CA VAL A 31 9.97 -3.37 -29.13
C VAL A 31 10.88 -4.03 -28.10
N THR A 32 12.18 -4.09 -28.39
CA THR A 32 13.22 -4.64 -27.50
C THR A 32 14.03 -3.58 -26.74
N ASP A 33 13.86 -2.30 -27.08
CA ASP A 33 14.62 -1.16 -26.54
C ASP A 33 14.50 -1.03 -25.01
N ARG A 34 15.64 -1.07 -24.31
CA ARG A 34 15.71 -0.96 -22.84
C ARG A 34 15.27 0.41 -22.32
N LYS A 35 15.27 1.47 -23.15
CA LYS A 35 14.72 2.80 -22.81
C LYS A 35 13.19 2.76 -22.73
N CYS A 36 12.55 1.85 -23.45
CA CYS A 36 11.11 1.61 -23.33
C CYS A 36 10.81 0.79 -22.06
N SER A 37 9.91 1.30 -21.22
CA SER A 37 9.34 0.53 -20.10
C SER A 37 8.52 -0.67 -20.65
N ARG A 38 8.40 -1.76 -19.89
CA ARG A 38 7.41 -2.81 -20.21
C ARG A 38 5.97 -2.30 -20.10
N HIS A 39 5.75 -1.30 -19.24
CA HIS A 39 4.51 -0.56 -19.09
C HIS A 39 4.82 0.91 -19.39
N GLN A 40 4.78 1.29 -20.67
CA GLN A 40 5.23 2.59 -21.17
C GLN A 40 4.06 3.56 -21.30
N VAL A 41 2.93 3.09 -21.84
CA VAL A 41 1.67 3.84 -21.96
C VAL A 41 0.47 2.98 -21.55
N LYS A 42 -0.59 3.64 -21.07
CA LYS A 42 -1.97 3.10 -21.04
C LYS A 42 -2.72 3.68 -22.23
N LEU A 43 -3.42 2.82 -22.96
CA LEU A 43 -4.24 3.12 -24.12
C LEU A 43 -5.71 2.83 -23.77
N VAL A 44 -6.63 3.72 -24.13
CA VAL A 44 -8.09 3.47 -24.03
C VAL A 44 -8.76 4.00 -25.30
N ALA A 45 -9.34 3.12 -26.11
CA ALA A 45 -10.06 3.53 -27.32
C ALA A 45 -11.47 4.04 -27.00
N CYS A 46 -11.98 4.94 -27.85
CA CYS A 46 -13.35 5.44 -27.83
C CYS A 46 -13.90 5.46 -29.26
N TYR A 47 -14.71 4.45 -29.61
CA TYR A 47 -15.15 4.19 -30.98
C TYR A 47 -16.13 5.26 -31.49
N GLU A 48 -16.92 5.86 -30.59
CA GLU A 48 -17.80 7.00 -30.86
C GLU A 48 -17.01 8.21 -31.40
N ARG A 49 -15.92 8.59 -30.70
CA ARG A 49 -15.09 9.75 -31.06
C ARG A 49 -13.97 9.43 -32.06
N LYS A 50 -13.71 8.15 -32.32
CA LYS A 50 -12.55 7.63 -33.07
C LYS A 50 -11.20 8.14 -32.54
N ASP A 51 -11.13 8.37 -31.23
CA ASP A 51 -9.91 8.72 -30.51
C ASP A 51 -9.39 7.55 -29.65
N VAL A 52 -8.11 7.62 -29.28
CA VAL A 52 -7.50 6.80 -28.23
C VAL A 52 -6.89 7.77 -27.21
N LEU A 53 -7.30 7.65 -25.95
CA LEU A 53 -6.67 8.33 -24.84
C LEU A 53 -5.38 7.58 -24.48
N ILE A 54 -4.24 8.29 -24.47
CA ILE A 54 -2.91 7.73 -24.24
C ILE A 54 -2.29 8.40 -23.03
N THR A 55 -2.15 7.67 -21.93
CA THR A 55 -1.51 8.13 -20.68
C THR A 55 -0.08 7.59 -20.58
N GLN A 56 0.91 8.43 -20.35
CA GLN A 56 2.29 7.96 -20.14
C GLN A 56 2.48 7.38 -18.73
N LEU A 57 2.93 6.12 -18.67
CA LEU A 57 3.27 5.43 -17.41
C LEU A 57 4.79 5.34 -17.18
N GLY A 58 5.55 5.19 -18.27
CA GLY A 58 6.99 4.99 -18.27
C GLY A 58 7.79 6.24 -17.90
N PRO A 59 9.07 6.07 -17.52
CA PRO A 59 9.94 7.18 -17.08
C PRO A 59 10.40 8.07 -18.25
N ASN A 60 10.65 7.48 -19.42
CA ASN A 60 11.05 8.20 -20.62
C ASN A 60 9.83 8.67 -21.42
N PRO A 61 9.85 9.86 -22.04
CA PRO A 61 8.70 10.44 -22.75
C PRO A 61 8.23 9.60 -23.94
N CYS A 62 6.92 9.52 -24.14
CA CYS A 62 6.30 9.15 -25.43
C CYS A 62 5.80 10.40 -26.16
N PHE A 63 5.53 10.27 -27.46
CA PHE A 63 5.05 11.39 -28.28
C PHE A 63 3.80 10.99 -29.07
N LEU A 64 2.84 11.91 -29.19
CA LEU A 64 1.67 11.80 -30.05
C LEU A 64 1.88 12.72 -31.25
N ASP A 65 2.20 12.12 -32.40
CA ASP A 65 2.77 12.81 -33.56
C ASP A 65 3.99 13.66 -33.16
N SER A 66 3.84 14.98 -33.01
CA SER A 66 4.90 15.87 -32.51
C SER A 66 4.76 16.29 -31.04
N GLU A 67 3.59 16.07 -30.41
CA GLU A 67 3.33 16.47 -29.02
C GLU A 67 4.08 15.54 -28.04
N LYS A 68 4.85 16.14 -27.13
CA LYS A 68 5.60 15.40 -26.10
C LYS A 68 4.78 15.24 -24.83
N LEU A 69 4.46 14.00 -24.47
CA LEU A 69 3.95 13.69 -23.14
C LEU A 69 5.12 13.55 -22.14
N VAL A 70 4.83 13.80 -20.86
CA VAL A 70 5.65 13.34 -19.73
C VAL A 70 4.83 12.49 -18.77
N ARG A 71 5.53 11.76 -17.89
CA ARG A 71 4.95 10.72 -17.03
C ARG A 71 3.76 11.22 -16.21
N GLY A 72 2.60 10.57 -16.37
CA GLY A 72 1.34 10.92 -15.73
C GLY A 72 0.42 11.81 -16.57
N GLN A 73 0.93 12.51 -17.59
CA GLN A 73 0.08 13.22 -18.55
C GLN A 73 -0.65 12.24 -19.48
N SER A 74 -1.76 12.71 -20.05
CA SER A 74 -2.50 12.01 -21.09
C SER A 74 -2.78 12.95 -22.25
N GLY A 75 -2.58 12.47 -23.47
CA GLY A 75 -3.02 13.12 -24.71
C GLY A 75 -4.02 12.23 -25.47
N LYS A 76 -4.57 12.75 -26.57
CA LYS A 76 -5.46 12.00 -27.46
C LYS A 76 -4.80 11.77 -28.81
N LEU A 77 -4.91 10.56 -29.34
CA LEU A 77 -4.50 10.24 -30.71
C LEU A 77 -5.75 9.95 -31.55
N SER A 78 -5.88 10.64 -32.67
CA SER A 78 -6.99 10.48 -33.63
C SER A 78 -6.63 9.49 -34.74
N GLN A 79 -7.62 8.97 -35.47
CA GLN A 79 -7.41 8.12 -36.64
C GLN A 79 -6.35 8.70 -37.61
N GLY A 80 -5.34 7.89 -37.95
CA GLY A 80 -4.20 8.27 -38.79
C GLY A 80 -2.98 8.79 -38.03
N GLY A 81 -3.13 9.23 -36.77
CA GLY A 81 -2.03 9.71 -35.93
C GLY A 81 -1.05 8.61 -35.52
N THR A 82 0.16 9.03 -35.15
CA THR A 82 1.30 8.15 -34.80
C THR A 82 1.69 8.29 -33.32
N LEU A 83 1.61 7.21 -32.56
CA LEU A 83 2.24 7.08 -31.25
C LEU A 83 3.72 6.70 -31.43
N PHE A 84 4.65 7.55 -30.99
CA PHE A 84 6.04 7.14 -30.78
C PHE A 84 6.20 6.64 -29.35
N LEU A 85 6.38 5.33 -29.18
CA LEU A 85 6.26 4.66 -27.88
C LEU A 85 7.31 5.16 -26.86
N VAL A 86 8.51 5.53 -27.30
CA VAL A 86 9.49 6.21 -26.44
C VAL A 86 10.46 7.08 -27.26
N ASN A 87 10.77 8.30 -26.79
CA ASN A 87 11.84 9.16 -27.35
C ASN A 87 11.80 9.33 -28.88
N GLN A 88 10.63 9.67 -29.46
CA GLN A 88 10.40 9.77 -30.91
C GLN A 88 10.80 8.51 -31.72
N SER A 89 10.85 7.36 -31.06
CA SER A 89 11.23 6.05 -31.61
C SER A 89 10.10 5.04 -31.42
N HIS A 90 10.11 3.99 -32.24
CA HIS A 90 9.10 2.91 -32.27
C HIS A 90 7.68 3.46 -32.54
N PRO A 91 7.40 3.89 -33.79
CA PRO A 91 6.10 4.42 -34.20
C PRO A 91 5.02 3.33 -34.28
N PHE A 92 3.79 3.71 -33.91
CA PHE A 92 2.56 2.93 -34.07
C PHE A 92 1.46 3.85 -34.63
N LYS A 93 0.93 3.53 -35.82
CA LYS A 93 -0.15 4.30 -36.47
C LYS A 93 -1.52 3.79 -36.05
N LEU A 94 -2.46 4.70 -35.86
CA LEU A 94 -3.80 4.41 -35.36
C LEU A 94 -4.80 4.21 -36.49
N HIS A 95 -5.30 2.98 -36.64
CA HIS A 95 -6.27 2.59 -37.66
C HIS A 95 -7.65 2.30 -37.05
N TYR A 96 -8.69 2.86 -37.67
CA TYR A 96 -10.10 2.59 -37.36
C TYR A 96 -10.79 2.07 -38.63
N ASN A 97 -11.16 0.79 -38.63
CA ASN A 97 -11.83 0.16 -39.77
C ASN A 97 -13.33 0.01 -39.51
N LEU A 98 -14.14 0.35 -40.50
CA LEU A 98 -15.57 0.02 -40.53
C LEU A 98 -15.73 -1.41 -41.07
N SER A 99 -16.43 -2.24 -40.30
CA SER A 99 -16.72 -3.63 -40.64
C SER A 99 -18.00 -3.70 -41.45
N SER A 100 -17.89 -3.61 -42.78
CA SER A 100 -18.99 -3.85 -43.71
C SER A 100 -19.20 -5.36 -43.88
N ASN A 101 -20.41 -5.84 -43.58
CA ASN A 101 -20.78 -7.23 -43.82
C ASN A 101 -21.40 -7.40 -45.21
N GLY A 102 -20.76 -8.22 -46.04
CA GLY A 102 -21.45 -9.00 -47.08
C GLY A 102 -21.61 -8.34 -48.47
N SER A 103 -20.71 -8.70 -49.38
CA SER A 103 -21.13 -9.20 -50.69
C SER A 103 -20.22 -10.36 -51.10
N ILE A 104 -20.76 -11.31 -51.85
CA ILE A 104 -20.02 -12.46 -52.40
C ILE A 104 -19.91 -12.25 -53.91
N SER A 105 -18.72 -12.43 -54.47
CA SER A 105 -18.53 -12.66 -55.91
C SER A 105 -17.46 -13.74 -56.12
N SER A 106 -17.58 -14.49 -57.22
CA SER A 106 -16.91 -15.78 -57.40
C SER A 106 -16.15 -15.87 -58.73
N ALA A 107 -14.84 -15.69 -58.69
CA ALA A 107 -13.86 -16.08 -59.71
C ALA A 107 -12.44 -16.00 -59.09
N ALA A 108 -11.50 -16.91 -59.34
CA ALA A 108 -11.55 -18.17 -60.08
C ALA A 108 -10.64 -19.23 -59.41
N LEU A 109 -10.81 -20.52 -59.75
CA LEU A 109 -9.89 -21.59 -59.36
C LEU A 109 -8.70 -21.67 -60.31
N GLY A 110 -7.51 -22.02 -59.79
CA GLY A 110 -6.27 -22.16 -60.57
C GLY A 110 -5.02 -22.15 -59.67
N SER A 111 -4.81 -23.13 -58.78
CA SER A 111 -4.38 -24.53 -59.03
C SER A 111 -2.85 -24.72 -59.02
N LEU A 112 -2.42 -25.60 -58.10
CA LEU A 112 -1.19 -26.43 -58.13
C LEU A 112 0.19 -25.84 -57.80
N LYS A 113 0.72 -26.42 -56.70
CA LYS A 113 2.11 -26.89 -56.46
C LYS A 113 3.18 -25.88 -56.01
N ALA A 114 4.08 -26.42 -55.20
CA ALA A 114 5.26 -25.76 -54.65
C ALA A 114 6.54 -26.32 -55.31
N SER A 115 7.62 -25.54 -55.25
CA SER A 115 8.98 -26.01 -55.49
C SER A 115 9.97 -25.24 -54.62
N ASP A 116 10.84 -25.98 -53.94
CA ASP A 116 11.96 -25.49 -53.12
C ASP A 116 13.15 -24.99 -53.98
N LYS A 117 13.88 -23.95 -53.50
CA LYS A 117 15.37 -23.94 -53.39
C LYS A 117 16.01 -22.60 -52.96
N THR A 118 16.59 -22.64 -51.77
CA THR A 118 17.94 -22.17 -51.36
C THR A 118 18.74 -21.05 -52.09
N LYS A 119 19.25 -20.13 -51.25
CA LYS A 119 20.62 -19.52 -51.22
C LYS A 119 21.04 -18.45 -52.25
N GLY A 120 21.77 -17.44 -51.75
CA GLY A 120 22.67 -16.56 -52.51
C GLY A 120 22.37 -15.05 -52.41
N ALA A 121 23.37 -14.20 -52.61
CA ALA A 121 24.15 -13.54 -51.55
C ALA A 121 24.98 -12.36 -52.13
N ARG A 122 25.26 -11.34 -51.29
CA ARG A 122 26.25 -10.23 -51.45
C ARG A 122 25.98 -9.08 -52.47
N ASP A 123 26.31 -7.88 -51.98
CA ASP A 123 27.00 -6.71 -52.58
C ASP A 123 26.51 -6.09 -53.93
N GLY A 124 26.58 -4.77 -54.18
CA GLY A 124 26.91 -3.64 -53.30
C GLY A 124 27.18 -2.30 -54.04
N LYS A 125 26.92 -1.16 -53.36
CA LYS A 125 27.38 0.24 -53.63
C LYS A 125 27.17 0.94 -55.00
N GLY A 126 26.51 2.11 -54.94
CA GLY A 126 26.78 3.28 -55.81
C GLY A 126 25.83 3.49 -57.02
N LYS A 127 25.69 4.70 -57.58
CA LYS A 127 26.15 6.04 -57.15
C LYS A 127 25.40 7.16 -57.93
N GLU A 128 25.38 8.37 -57.38
CA GLU A 128 25.24 9.69 -58.06
C GLU A 128 23.94 10.14 -58.82
N THR A 129 23.31 11.14 -58.20
CA THR A 129 22.64 12.38 -58.73
C THR A 129 23.47 13.15 -59.79
N PRO A 130 22.98 14.14 -60.59
CA PRO A 130 22.05 15.23 -60.16
C PRO A 130 21.17 15.98 -61.20
N THR A 131 20.33 16.91 -60.73
CA THR A 131 20.11 18.32 -61.23
C THR A 131 19.09 19.01 -60.29
N SER A 132 19.44 20.09 -59.56
CA SER A 132 19.14 21.52 -59.83
C SER A 132 17.70 21.83 -60.28
N PHE A 133 16.95 22.76 -59.69
CA PHE A 133 17.34 24.10 -59.18
C PHE A 133 16.63 24.55 -57.87
N GLY A 134 17.22 25.55 -57.20
CA GLY A 134 16.53 26.50 -56.31
C GLY A 134 16.57 27.93 -56.94
N PRO A 135 16.27 29.04 -56.21
CA PRO A 135 16.32 29.18 -54.75
C PRO A 135 15.21 30.04 -54.06
N LYS A 136 15.21 29.99 -52.71
CA LYS A 136 14.79 31.06 -51.75
C LYS A 136 13.45 31.81 -51.96
N ARG A 137 12.58 31.76 -50.94
CA ARG A 137 11.98 32.95 -50.30
C ARG A 137 11.62 32.70 -48.83
N SER A 138 11.26 33.75 -48.11
CA SER A 138 11.27 33.83 -46.63
C SER A 138 9.97 34.45 -46.11
N ILE A 139 9.69 34.22 -44.82
CA ILE A 139 8.71 34.90 -43.96
C ILE A 139 8.41 36.33 -44.45
N LYS A 140 7.23 36.53 -45.06
CA LYS A 140 6.35 37.74 -45.05
C LYS A 140 5.24 37.70 -46.13
N ASP A 141 4.38 36.66 -46.09
CA ASP A 141 3.04 36.69 -46.72
C ASP A 141 1.91 36.61 -45.68
N PHE A 142 2.25 36.77 -44.39
CA PHE A 142 1.31 36.87 -43.28
C PHE A 142 1.09 38.34 -42.88
N PHE A 143 -0.17 38.78 -43.00
CA PHE A 143 -0.77 40.01 -42.45
C PHE A 143 -0.45 41.38 -43.11
N GLY A 144 -1.47 41.91 -43.80
CA GLY A 144 -1.95 43.29 -43.69
C GLY A 144 -3.47 43.27 -43.47
N SER A 145 -4.14 44.24 -42.86
CA SER A 145 -3.68 45.55 -42.37
C SER A 145 -4.47 45.98 -41.11
N SER A 146 -3.85 46.76 -40.22
CA SER A 146 -4.49 47.36 -39.04
C SER A 146 -5.09 48.76 -39.34
N PRO A 147 -5.88 49.34 -38.42
CA PRO A 147 -5.30 50.32 -37.47
C PRO A 147 -5.61 49.93 -36.00
N VAL A 148 -4.62 49.73 -35.12
CA VAL A 148 -3.77 50.74 -34.42
C VAL A 148 -4.49 51.41 -33.24
N LYS A 149 -4.05 51.05 -32.02
CA LYS A 149 -4.31 51.78 -30.77
C LYS A 149 -3.33 52.95 -30.61
N ARG A 150 -3.66 53.91 -29.75
CA ARG A 150 -2.68 54.45 -28.78
C ARG A 150 -3.35 55.00 -27.52
N SER A 151 -2.57 55.01 -26.44
CA SER A 151 -2.91 55.50 -25.11
C SER A 151 -2.15 56.78 -24.81
N LEU A 152 -2.70 57.67 -23.97
CA LEU A 152 -2.01 58.43 -22.92
C LEU A 152 -3.01 59.29 -22.12
N SER A 153 -2.59 59.70 -20.93
CA SER A 153 -3.24 60.62 -19.98
C SER A 153 -2.13 61.56 -19.42
N PRO A 154 -2.40 62.69 -18.72
CA PRO A 154 -3.66 63.09 -18.08
C PRO A 154 -4.06 64.60 -18.29
N GLU A 155 -4.99 65.07 -17.44
CA GLU A 155 -5.35 66.47 -17.11
C GLU A 155 -6.11 67.36 -18.13
N GLY A 156 -6.95 68.26 -17.59
CA GLY A 156 -7.44 69.46 -18.28
C GLY A 156 -8.96 69.71 -18.35
N GLY A 157 -9.53 70.46 -17.39
CA GLY A 157 -10.61 71.43 -17.68
C GLY A 157 -12.07 71.11 -17.30
N TYR A 158 -12.68 72.04 -16.55
CA TYR A 158 -14.12 72.35 -16.47
C TYR A 158 -14.67 72.83 -17.84
N ASN A 159 -15.97 72.98 -18.15
CA ASN A 159 -17.27 72.90 -17.44
C ASN A 159 -18.37 72.54 -18.50
N ASP A 160 -19.69 72.38 -18.31
CA ASP A 160 -20.74 72.36 -17.25
C ASP A 160 -21.88 71.45 -17.87
N MET A 161 -23.15 71.26 -17.48
CA MET A 161 -24.06 71.77 -16.44
C MET A 161 -25.02 70.67 -15.96
N LYS A 162 -25.57 70.89 -14.75
CA LYS A 162 -26.97 70.68 -14.27
C LYS A 162 -27.93 69.89 -15.19
N ARG A 163 -28.81 69.02 -14.67
CA ARG A 163 -29.80 69.40 -13.64
C ARG A 163 -30.51 68.24 -12.87
N GLN A 164 -30.47 68.34 -11.54
CA GLN A 164 -31.45 67.94 -10.49
C GLN A 164 -31.99 66.48 -10.30
N ARG A 165 -31.55 65.90 -9.17
CA ARG A 165 -32.32 65.18 -8.12
C ARG A 165 -33.83 64.89 -8.34
N ARG A 166 -34.24 63.68 -7.94
CA ARG A 166 -34.95 63.48 -6.64
C ARG A 166 -34.78 62.06 -6.08
N ASP A 167 -34.80 61.97 -4.77
CA ASP A 167 -34.87 60.74 -3.98
C ASP A 167 -36.35 60.46 -3.63
N GLU A 168 -36.75 59.19 -3.62
CA GLU A 168 -37.96 58.72 -2.93
C GLU A 168 -37.75 57.24 -2.56
N ALA A 169 -38.22 56.84 -1.38
CA ALA A 169 -38.07 55.50 -0.85
C ALA A 169 -39.29 55.16 0.01
N ASP A 170 -39.88 53.98 -0.19
CA ASP A 170 -40.03 52.96 0.87
C ASP A 170 -40.64 51.65 0.32
N SER A 171 -40.82 50.66 1.20
CA SER A 171 -41.69 49.48 1.02
C SER A 171 -41.28 48.41 -0.01
N ASP A 172 -40.46 47.43 0.42
CA ASP A 172 -40.70 46.00 0.06
C ASP A 172 -40.01 44.99 1.02
N THR A 173 -40.15 45.20 2.34
CA THR A 173 -39.32 44.56 3.37
C THR A 173 -39.94 43.29 4.00
N TRP A 174 -40.79 42.56 3.28
CA TRP A 174 -41.37 41.27 3.75
C TRP A 174 -41.03 40.07 2.84
N GLY A 175 -40.81 40.25 1.54
CA GLY A 175 -40.56 39.14 0.59
C GLY A 175 -39.13 38.59 0.53
N THR A 176 -38.20 39.09 1.35
CA THR A 176 -36.75 38.80 1.23
C THR A 176 -36.17 37.89 2.32
N THR A 177 -36.86 37.73 3.45
CA THR A 177 -36.43 36.80 4.52
C THR A 177 -36.86 35.37 4.22
N GLU A 178 -38.15 35.15 3.93
CA GLU A 178 -38.72 33.82 3.65
C GLU A 178 -38.00 33.12 2.48
N ARG A 179 -37.73 33.85 1.38
CA ARG A 179 -36.97 33.32 0.24
C ARG A 179 -35.57 32.84 0.62
N ARG A 180 -34.87 33.53 1.53
CA ARG A 180 -33.53 33.11 1.98
C ARG A 180 -33.58 31.87 2.87
N GLU A 181 -34.63 31.73 3.67
CA GLU A 181 -34.85 30.52 4.47
C GLU A 181 -35.20 29.34 3.55
N GLU A 182 -36.11 29.53 2.57
CA GLU A 182 -36.41 28.53 1.54
C GLU A 182 -35.17 28.12 0.72
N GLU A 183 -34.36 29.09 0.26
CA GLU A 183 -33.09 28.83 -0.44
C GLU A 183 -32.13 28.01 0.44
N SER A 184 -31.96 28.37 1.72
CA SER A 184 -31.09 27.61 2.64
C SER A 184 -31.57 26.16 2.87
N VAL A 185 -32.89 25.96 2.97
CA VAL A 185 -33.50 24.64 3.12
C VAL A 185 -33.42 23.85 1.81
N ALA A 186 -33.51 24.52 0.66
CA ALA A 186 -33.31 23.92 -0.66
C ALA A 186 -31.84 23.51 -0.87
N GLU A 187 -30.86 24.34 -0.49
CA GLU A 187 -29.44 23.99 -0.51
C GLU A 187 -29.12 22.83 0.43
N GLU A 188 -29.69 22.80 1.64
CA GLU A 188 -29.44 21.70 2.58
C GLU A 188 -30.09 20.38 2.11
N LYS A 189 -31.30 20.44 1.53
CA LYS A 189 -31.94 19.31 0.82
C LYS A 189 -31.11 18.87 -0.38
N LEU A 190 -30.57 19.79 -1.18
CA LEU A 190 -29.73 19.48 -2.33
C LEU A 190 -28.41 18.83 -1.90
N ARG A 191 -27.76 19.31 -0.83
CA ARG A 191 -26.59 18.67 -0.21
C ARG A 191 -26.90 17.27 0.33
N LYS A 192 -28.08 17.07 0.92
CA LYS A 192 -28.54 15.74 1.39
C LYS A 192 -28.75 14.80 0.20
N LEU A 193 -29.40 15.26 -0.87
CA LEU A 193 -29.62 14.50 -2.11
C LEU A 193 -28.30 14.18 -2.84
N GLN A 194 -27.38 15.13 -2.95
CA GLN A 194 -26.03 14.91 -3.51
C GLN A 194 -25.28 13.84 -2.71
N LYS A 195 -25.26 13.93 -1.37
CA LYS A 195 -24.67 12.87 -0.50
C LYS A 195 -25.39 11.52 -0.57
N MET A 196 -26.63 11.47 -1.07
CA MET A 196 -27.34 10.22 -1.34
C MET A 196 -27.03 9.67 -2.74
N ALA A 197 -26.81 10.55 -3.73
CA ALA A 197 -26.33 10.17 -5.06
C ALA A 197 -24.87 9.68 -5.04
N GLU A 198 -23.98 10.32 -4.28
CA GLU A 198 -22.60 9.85 -4.02
C GLU A 198 -22.56 8.48 -3.31
N LYS A 199 -23.60 8.13 -2.55
CA LYS A 199 -23.79 6.79 -1.97
C LYS A 199 -24.38 5.77 -2.95
N ALA A 200 -24.93 6.22 -4.07
CA ALA A 200 -25.45 5.35 -5.13
C ALA A 200 -24.36 4.95 -6.14
N THR A 201 -23.31 5.76 -6.29
CA THR A 201 -22.18 5.51 -7.20
C THR A 201 -21.00 4.80 -6.53
N SER A 202 -20.26 4.01 -7.31
CA SER A 202 -19.02 3.38 -6.85
C SER A 202 -17.93 4.42 -6.62
N HIS A 203 -17.21 4.34 -5.48
CA HIS A 203 -16.19 5.33 -5.13
C HIS A 203 -15.02 4.76 -4.33
N TRP A 204 -13.85 5.41 -4.44
CA TRP A 204 -12.66 5.16 -3.63
C TRP A 204 -12.47 6.23 -2.55
N GLN A 205 -11.97 5.83 -1.39
CA GLN A 205 -11.50 6.69 -0.30
C GLN A 205 -10.09 6.27 0.12
N GLN A 206 -9.33 7.20 0.70
CA GLN A 206 -8.02 6.93 1.30
C GLN A 206 -7.97 7.49 2.73
N ILE A 207 -7.67 6.63 3.70
CA ILE A 207 -7.63 6.93 5.13
C ILE A 207 -6.25 6.48 5.64
N GLY A 208 -5.23 7.34 5.46
CA GLY A 208 -3.84 7.01 5.77
C GLY A 208 -3.34 5.77 5.00
N ASN A 209 -3.04 4.69 5.72
CA ASN A 209 -2.59 3.40 5.19
C ASN A 209 -3.74 2.45 4.77
N LEU A 210 -4.98 2.95 4.67
CA LEU A 210 -6.15 2.22 4.17
C LEU A 210 -6.63 2.85 2.85
N LEU A 211 -6.84 2.03 1.82
CA LEU A 211 -7.76 2.37 0.73
C LEU A 211 -9.07 1.61 0.94
N LEU A 212 -10.18 2.29 0.70
CA LEU A 212 -11.54 1.74 0.79
C LEU A 212 -12.24 1.95 -0.55
N TYR A 213 -12.81 0.89 -1.14
CA TYR A 213 -13.74 0.97 -2.25
C TYR A 213 -15.12 0.54 -1.79
N THR A 214 -16.15 1.30 -2.17
CA THR A 214 -17.54 0.89 -2.01
C THR A 214 -18.18 0.82 -3.39
N ALA A 215 -18.61 -0.36 -3.83
CA ALA A 215 -19.35 -0.50 -5.07
C ALA A 215 -20.77 0.08 -4.94
N ALA A 216 -21.32 0.56 -6.05
CA ALA A 216 -22.73 0.92 -6.19
C ALA A 216 -23.65 -0.21 -5.66
N GLY A 217 -24.71 0.16 -4.94
CA GLY A 217 -25.68 -0.80 -4.38
C GLY A 217 -25.26 -1.52 -3.09
N VAL A 218 -24.04 -1.35 -2.58
CA VAL A 218 -23.64 -1.85 -1.25
C VAL A 218 -24.51 -1.20 -0.17
N ARG A 219 -25.01 -1.99 0.78
CA ARG A 219 -25.81 -1.53 1.93
C ARG A 219 -25.18 -2.01 3.24
N GLY A 220 -25.37 -1.26 4.33
CA GLY A 220 -25.06 -1.73 5.68
C GLY A 220 -25.89 -2.96 6.04
N ARG A 221 -25.30 -3.93 6.73
CA ARG A 221 -25.95 -5.17 7.21
C ARG A 221 -25.34 -5.63 8.52
N GLU A 222 -26.13 -6.30 9.34
CA GLU A 222 -25.70 -6.92 10.61
C GLU A 222 -24.75 -8.09 10.37
N LYS A 223 -25.02 -8.87 9.31
CA LYS A 223 -24.24 -10.07 8.96
C LYS A 223 -23.19 -9.71 7.91
N ILE A 224 -21.93 -10.00 8.18
CA ILE A 224 -20.79 -9.74 7.30
C ILE A 224 -20.18 -11.06 6.84
N ALA A 225 -20.03 -11.21 5.53
CA ALA A 225 -19.24 -12.29 4.92
C ALA A 225 -17.93 -11.68 4.42
N GLY A 226 -16.84 -11.88 5.17
CA GLY A 226 -15.53 -11.33 4.87
C GLY A 226 -14.63 -12.30 4.10
N PHE A 227 -13.85 -11.82 3.15
CA PHE A 227 -12.93 -12.63 2.34
C PHE A 227 -11.54 -11.95 2.19
N ASP A 228 -10.44 -12.70 1.99
CA ASP A 228 -9.25 -12.16 1.29
C ASP A 228 -9.48 -12.16 -0.24
N ILE A 229 -8.56 -11.58 -1.01
CA ILE A 229 -8.58 -11.51 -2.48
C ILE A 229 -7.55 -12.48 -3.09
N ASP A 230 -6.26 -12.33 -2.78
CA ASP A 230 -5.13 -12.91 -3.52
C ASP A 230 -4.73 -14.28 -2.95
N GLY A 231 -5.44 -15.33 -3.40
CA GLY A 231 -5.38 -16.69 -2.84
C GLY A 231 -6.75 -17.22 -2.40
N CYS A 232 -7.75 -16.35 -2.30
CA CYS A 232 -9.10 -16.65 -1.81
C CYS A 232 -10.21 -16.40 -2.83
N ILE A 233 -10.29 -15.19 -3.41
CA ILE A 233 -11.27 -14.86 -4.48
C ILE A 233 -10.65 -15.06 -5.86
N ILE A 234 -9.35 -14.75 -6.00
CA ILE A 234 -8.58 -14.91 -7.23
C ILE A 234 -7.29 -15.69 -7.00
N THR A 235 -6.72 -16.19 -8.09
CA THR A 235 -5.35 -16.72 -8.18
C THR A 235 -4.70 -16.22 -9.47
N THR A 236 -3.39 -16.40 -9.64
CA THR A 236 -2.71 -16.06 -10.89
C THR A 236 -3.23 -16.89 -12.07
N LYS A 237 -3.24 -16.26 -13.26
CA LYS A 237 -3.57 -16.92 -14.53
C LYS A 237 -2.36 -17.72 -15.04
N SER A 238 -1.15 -17.25 -14.76
CA SER A 238 0.13 -17.88 -15.10
C SER A 238 0.54 -19.06 -14.19
N GLY A 239 -0.19 -19.32 -13.11
CA GLY A 239 0.14 -20.36 -12.12
C GLY A 239 1.38 -20.06 -11.26
N LYS A 240 1.97 -18.87 -11.38
CA LYS A 240 3.12 -18.43 -10.56
C LYS A 240 2.65 -17.92 -9.20
N VAL A 241 3.52 -17.99 -8.20
CA VAL A 241 3.25 -17.52 -6.82
C VAL A 241 2.99 -16.01 -6.77
N PHE A 242 3.57 -15.24 -7.69
CA PHE A 242 3.35 -13.79 -7.81
C PHE A 242 2.87 -13.47 -9.24
N PRO A 243 1.92 -12.53 -9.41
CA PRO A 243 1.43 -12.12 -10.71
C PRO A 243 2.54 -11.43 -11.52
N THR A 244 2.61 -11.74 -12.81
CA THR A 244 3.62 -11.20 -13.73
C THR A 244 3.18 -9.95 -14.48
N ALA A 245 1.88 -9.66 -14.50
CA ALA A 245 1.25 -8.49 -15.09
C ALA A 245 -0.01 -8.08 -14.27
N PRO A 246 -0.58 -6.87 -14.44
CA PRO A 246 -1.76 -6.44 -13.69
C PRO A 246 -3.01 -7.33 -13.89
N ASP A 247 -3.11 -7.92 -15.08
CA ASP A 247 -4.16 -8.84 -15.55
C ASP A 247 -3.83 -10.33 -15.33
N ASP A 248 -2.68 -10.65 -14.71
CA ASP A 248 -2.29 -12.02 -14.36
C ASP A 248 -3.07 -12.53 -13.13
N TRP A 249 -4.39 -12.59 -13.28
CA TRP A 249 -5.34 -13.13 -12.31
C TRP A 249 -6.52 -13.81 -13.01
N ARG A 250 -7.22 -14.65 -12.25
CA ARG A 250 -8.51 -15.26 -12.58
C ARG A 250 -9.26 -15.57 -11.29
N ILE A 251 -10.59 -15.66 -11.35
CA ILE A 251 -11.39 -16.18 -10.23
C ILE A 251 -10.87 -17.58 -9.85
N LEU A 252 -10.70 -17.85 -8.55
CA LEU A 252 -10.04 -19.07 -8.06
C LEU A 252 -10.88 -20.34 -8.31
N PHE A 253 -12.18 -20.31 -8.02
CA PHE A 253 -13.13 -21.40 -8.28
C PHE A 253 -14.42 -20.85 -8.92
N SER A 254 -15.01 -21.63 -9.82
CA SER A 254 -16.32 -21.35 -10.46
C SER A 254 -17.44 -21.01 -9.46
N GLU A 255 -17.39 -21.65 -8.30
CA GLU A 255 -18.36 -21.61 -7.22
C GLU A 255 -18.39 -20.27 -6.49
N ILE A 256 -17.37 -19.42 -6.65
CA ILE A 256 -17.22 -18.18 -5.87
C ILE A 256 -18.36 -17.21 -6.17
N GLN A 257 -18.63 -16.90 -7.44
CA GLN A 257 -19.67 -15.95 -7.83
C GLN A 257 -21.07 -16.37 -7.32
N PRO A 258 -21.58 -17.59 -7.57
CA PRO A 258 -22.90 -17.98 -7.07
C PRO A 258 -22.97 -18.12 -5.54
N ARG A 259 -21.87 -18.47 -4.86
CA ARG A 259 -21.81 -18.48 -3.39
C ARG A 259 -21.88 -17.07 -2.81
N LEU A 260 -21.20 -16.08 -3.41
CA LEU A 260 -21.30 -14.67 -3.02
C LEU A 260 -22.69 -14.08 -3.33
N ALA A 261 -23.29 -14.42 -4.46
CA ALA A 261 -24.67 -14.02 -4.79
C ALA A 261 -25.68 -14.56 -3.76
N SER A 262 -25.55 -15.85 -3.38
CA SER A 262 -26.40 -16.47 -2.35
C SER A 262 -26.25 -15.84 -0.95
N LEU A 263 -25.07 -15.31 -0.61
CA LEU A 263 -24.85 -14.57 0.64
C LEU A 263 -25.60 -13.24 0.65
N LEU A 264 -25.51 -12.47 -0.44
CA LEU A 264 -26.23 -11.19 -0.59
C LEU A 264 -27.74 -11.38 -0.51
N GLN A 265 -28.27 -12.46 -1.12
CA GLN A 265 -29.68 -12.87 -1.00
C GLN A 265 -30.07 -13.23 0.45
N LYS A 266 -29.17 -13.84 1.22
CA LYS A 266 -29.36 -14.19 2.65
C LYS A 266 -29.15 -13.02 3.61
N GLY A 267 -28.95 -11.81 3.09
CA GLY A 267 -28.81 -10.59 3.88
C GLY A 267 -27.40 -10.32 4.40
N HIS A 268 -26.40 -11.14 4.05
CA HIS A 268 -24.99 -10.82 4.33
C HIS A 268 -24.51 -9.68 3.44
N LYS A 269 -23.73 -8.75 4.01
CA LYS A 269 -22.88 -7.83 3.24
C LYS A 269 -21.56 -8.54 2.93
N VAL A 270 -21.20 -8.62 1.65
CA VAL A 270 -19.91 -9.18 1.21
C VAL A 270 -18.83 -8.09 1.30
N VAL A 271 -17.73 -8.40 1.97
CA VAL A 271 -16.61 -7.47 2.18
C VAL A 271 -15.28 -8.18 1.90
N PHE A 272 -14.41 -7.56 1.11
CA PHE A 272 -13.05 -8.06 0.89
C PHE A 272 -12.05 -7.27 1.74
N PHE A 273 -11.08 -7.97 2.33
CA PHE A 273 -10.07 -7.43 3.25
C PHE A 273 -8.69 -7.94 2.82
N THR A 274 -7.84 -7.08 2.24
CA THR A 274 -6.57 -7.50 1.59
C THR A 274 -5.34 -6.72 2.06
N ASN A 275 -4.17 -7.36 1.98
CA ASN A 275 -2.94 -7.01 2.72
C ASN A 275 -1.80 -6.47 1.81
N GLN A 276 -2.05 -5.40 1.06
CA GLN A 276 -1.24 -4.89 -0.07
C GLN A 276 -0.01 -4.02 0.30
N MET A 277 0.88 -4.56 1.15
CA MET A 277 2.17 -3.96 1.56
C MET A 277 3.09 -3.56 0.39
N GLY A 278 2.86 -4.10 -0.82
CA GLY A 278 3.57 -3.69 -2.04
C GLY A 278 3.42 -2.20 -2.35
N ILE A 279 2.31 -1.57 -1.94
CA ILE A 279 2.00 -0.17 -2.18
C ILE A 279 2.92 0.74 -1.34
N ALA A 280 2.95 0.61 -0.01
CA ALA A 280 3.84 1.40 0.84
C ALA A 280 5.34 1.13 0.57
N ARG A 281 5.68 -0.03 -0.02
CA ARG A 281 7.03 -0.37 -0.48
C ARG A 281 7.38 0.17 -1.87
N GLY A 282 6.48 0.90 -2.54
CA GLY A 282 6.68 1.43 -3.90
C GLY A 282 6.78 0.36 -5.00
N LYS A 283 6.48 -0.90 -4.70
CA LYS A 283 6.57 -2.05 -5.63
C LYS A 283 5.28 -2.29 -6.41
N LEU A 284 4.16 -1.72 -5.95
CA LEU A 284 2.85 -1.80 -6.58
C LEU A 284 2.26 -0.39 -6.67
N ASN A 285 1.85 0.03 -7.87
CA ASN A 285 1.21 1.33 -8.07
C ASN A 285 -0.25 1.27 -7.55
N PRO A 286 -0.68 2.19 -6.65
CA PRO A 286 -2.05 2.22 -6.13
C PRO A 286 -3.11 2.16 -7.23
N ASN A 287 -2.96 2.95 -8.30
CA ASN A 287 -3.99 3.08 -9.34
C ASN A 287 -4.08 1.82 -10.22
N VAL A 288 -2.99 1.08 -10.37
CA VAL A 288 -2.99 -0.23 -11.04
C VAL A 288 -3.71 -1.27 -10.17
N PHE A 289 -3.52 -1.24 -8.85
CA PHE A 289 -4.27 -2.11 -7.93
C PHE A 289 -5.75 -1.74 -7.86
N LYS A 290 -6.10 -0.45 -7.89
CA LYS A 290 -7.50 0.01 -7.96
C LYS A 290 -8.22 -0.54 -9.20
N SER A 291 -7.60 -0.43 -10.38
CA SER A 291 -8.11 -1.03 -11.62
C SER A 291 -8.33 -2.54 -11.43
N LYS A 292 -7.32 -3.28 -10.96
CA LYS A 292 -7.45 -4.73 -10.71
C LYS A 292 -8.66 -5.07 -9.82
N VAL A 293 -8.92 -4.29 -8.77
CA VAL A 293 -10.10 -4.48 -7.91
C VAL A 293 -11.41 -4.21 -8.67
N GLU A 294 -11.48 -3.13 -9.45
CA GLU A 294 -12.63 -2.80 -10.29
C GLU A 294 -12.90 -3.90 -11.35
N ASP A 295 -11.85 -4.41 -11.99
CA ASP A 295 -11.91 -5.48 -13.00
C ASP A 295 -12.41 -6.82 -12.38
N ILE A 296 -12.00 -7.15 -11.15
CA ILE A 296 -12.49 -8.31 -10.38
C ILE A 296 -13.98 -8.16 -10.06
N LEU A 297 -14.39 -6.99 -9.56
CA LEU A 297 -15.79 -6.75 -9.17
C LEU A 297 -16.72 -6.67 -10.39
N SER A 298 -16.24 -6.09 -11.50
CA SER A 298 -16.91 -6.13 -12.81
C SER A 298 -17.11 -7.58 -13.30
N SER A 299 -16.11 -8.45 -13.09
CA SER A 299 -16.22 -9.88 -13.45
C SER A 299 -17.16 -10.67 -12.55
N LEU A 300 -17.30 -10.30 -11.27
CA LEU A 300 -18.25 -10.92 -10.34
C LEU A 300 -19.68 -10.40 -10.52
N GLN A 301 -19.85 -9.13 -10.93
CA GLN A 301 -21.14 -8.43 -11.07
C GLN A 301 -21.94 -8.35 -9.75
N LEU A 302 -21.25 -8.14 -8.62
CA LEU A 302 -21.85 -8.10 -7.27
C LEU A 302 -21.46 -6.84 -6.48
N PRO A 303 -22.38 -6.27 -5.67
CA PRO A 303 -22.09 -5.14 -4.78
C PRO A 303 -21.22 -5.57 -3.60
N VAL A 304 -19.91 -5.28 -3.69
CA VAL A 304 -18.90 -5.62 -2.67
C VAL A 304 -18.20 -4.37 -2.17
N GLN A 305 -17.84 -4.34 -0.89
CA GLN A 305 -16.96 -3.32 -0.30
C GLN A 305 -15.55 -3.89 -0.12
N VAL A 306 -14.49 -3.12 -0.41
CA VAL A 306 -13.11 -3.62 -0.40
C VAL A 306 -12.21 -2.72 0.46
N PHE A 307 -11.56 -3.34 1.44
CA PHE A 307 -10.61 -2.71 2.36
C PHE A 307 -9.19 -3.19 2.03
N VAL A 308 -8.27 -2.25 1.85
CA VAL A 308 -6.91 -2.50 1.37
C VAL A 308 -5.90 -1.89 2.33
N ALA A 309 -5.24 -2.71 3.14
CA ALA A 309 -4.14 -2.29 4.00
C ALA A 309 -2.87 -2.10 3.17
N THR A 310 -2.52 -0.84 2.85
CA THR A 310 -1.42 -0.51 1.91
C THR A 310 -0.03 -0.58 2.54
N GLY A 311 0.04 -0.57 3.88
CA GLY A 311 1.28 -0.49 4.65
C GLY A 311 1.22 -1.26 5.99
N PRO A 312 2.13 -0.98 6.93
CA PRO A 312 2.11 -1.53 8.28
C PRO A 312 1.11 -0.79 9.18
N GLY A 313 0.93 -1.31 10.40
CA GLY A 313 0.07 -0.73 11.44
C GLY A 313 -1.32 -1.37 11.51
N ILE A 314 -2.23 -0.72 12.23
CA ILE A 314 -3.51 -1.29 12.70
C ILE A 314 -4.43 -1.89 11.62
N PHE A 315 -4.32 -1.44 10.37
CA PHE A 315 -5.13 -1.97 9.27
C PHE A 315 -4.61 -3.32 8.73
N ARG A 316 -3.34 -3.67 8.96
CA ARG A 316 -2.75 -4.89 8.39
C ARG A 316 -3.20 -6.13 9.16
N LYS A 317 -3.85 -7.08 8.47
CA LYS A 317 -4.17 -8.40 9.03
C LYS A 317 -2.87 -9.07 9.52
N PRO A 318 -2.84 -9.69 10.71
CA PRO A 318 -4.01 -10.07 11.51
C PRO A 318 -4.64 -8.99 12.41
N VAL A 319 -4.12 -7.75 12.45
CA VAL A 319 -4.69 -6.68 13.28
C VAL A 319 -6.05 -6.23 12.75
N THR A 320 -6.96 -5.86 13.67
CA THR A 320 -8.41 -5.74 13.46
C THR A 320 -8.87 -4.45 12.75
N GLY A 321 -7.97 -3.48 12.51
CA GLY A 321 -8.35 -2.10 12.19
C GLY A 321 -9.24 -1.90 10.94
N MET A 322 -9.13 -2.76 9.92
CA MET A 322 -10.05 -2.70 8.78
C MET A 322 -11.49 -3.09 9.16
N TRP A 323 -11.65 -4.09 10.03
CA TRP A 323 -12.96 -4.50 10.53
C TRP A 323 -13.54 -3.49 11.52
N THR A 324 -12.69 -2.90 12.37
CA THR A 324 -13.08 -1.77 13.23
C THR A 324 -13.60 -0.60 12.38
N HIS A 325 -12.89 -0.23 11.31
CA HIS A 325 -13.35 0.81 10.39
C HIS A 325 -14.63 0.43 9.62
N LEU A 326 -14.80 -0.85 9.24
CA LEU A 326 -16.07 -1.35 8.72
C LEU A 326 -17.21 -1.06 9.70
N CYS A 327 -17.11 -1.53 10.94
CA CYS A 327 -18.16 -1.41 11.94
C CYS A 327 -18.47 0.06 12.29
N GLU A 328 -17.43 0.86 12.57
CA GLU A 328 -17.61 2.22 13.09
C GLU A 328 -17.98 3.27 12.03
N LYS A 329 -17.52 3.12 10.78
CA LYS A 329 -17.56 4.18 9.76
C LYS A 329 -18.20 3.75 8.44
N ALA A 330 -17.98 2.50 8.02
CA ALA A 330 -18.32 2.04 6.67
C ALA A 330 -19.49 1.04 6.58
N ASN A 331 -20.24 0.81 7.67
CA ASN A 331 -21.44 -0.04 7.71
C ASN A 331 -22.77 0.73 7.91
N SER A 332 -22.80 2.02 7.57
CA SER A 332 -24.02 2.84 7.58
C SER A 332 -24.73 2.97 8.95
N GLY A 333 -24.00 2.79 10.06
CA GLY A 333 -24.55 2.79 11.41
C GLY A 333 -25.18 1.47 11.87
N VAL A 334 -25.22 0.45 11.00
CA VAL A 334 -25.75 -0.89 11.35
C VAL A 334 -24.70 -1.65 12.18
N THR A 335 -25.06 -2.02 13.41
CA THR A 335 -24.24 -2.86 14.28
C THR A 335 -24.03 -4.25 13.68
N VAL A 336 -22.81 -4.78 13.78
CA VAL A 336 -22.45 -6.09 13.20
C VAL A 336 -22.59 -7.20 14.25
N ASP A 337 -23.41 -8.21 13.95
CA ASP A 337 -23.46 -9.46 14.70
C ASP A 337 -22.28 -10.34 14.26
N ARG A 338 -21.33 -10.56 15.17
CA ARG A 338 -20.15 -11.39 14.93
C ARG A 338 -20.47 -12.88 14.89
N CYS A 339 -21.51 -13.34 15.59
CA CYS A 339 -21.91 -14.75 15.64
C CYS A 339 -22.55 -15.21 14.32
N GLN A 340 -23.19 -14.30 13.59
CA GLN A 340 -23.73 -14.53 12.24
C GLN A 340 -22.79 -14.09 11.10
N SER A 341 -21.57 -13.67 11.45
CA SER A 341 -20.53 -13.23 10.51
C SER A 341 -19.34 -14.18 10.50
N PHE A 342 -18.62 -14.22 9.37
CA PHE A 342 -17.48 -15.12 9.19
C PHE A 342 -16.40 -14.50 8.29
N TYR A 343 -15.20 -15.09 8.33
CA TYR A 343 -14.08 -14.73 7.47
C TYR A 343 -13.54 -15.93 6.69
N VAL A 344 -13.14 -15.71 5.44
CA VAL A 344 -12.55 -16.72 4.56
C VAL A 344 -11.21 -16.22 4.00
N GLY A 345 -10.16 -17.03 4.08
CA GLY A 345 -8.83 -16.66 3.57
C GLY A 345 -7.88 -17.85 3.50
N ASP A 346 -6.85 -17.76 2.65
CA ASP A 346 -5.90 -18.85 2.40
C ASP A 346 -4.66 -18.79 3.30
N ALA A 347 -4.36 -17.64 3.90
CA ALA A 347 -3.31 -17.50 4.91
C ALA A 347 -3.76 -18.11 6.25
N ALA A 348 -3.88 -19.44 6.26
CA ALA A 348 -4.58 -20.21 7.27
C ALA A 348 -3.66 -21.10 8.11
N GLY A 349 -2.34 -20.99 7.96
CA GLY A 349 -1.35 -21.72 8.75
C GLY A 349 -1.31 -23.23 8.51
N ARG A 350 -1.80 -23.73 7.36
CA ARG A 350 -1.84 -25.16 7.04
C ARG A 350 -0.42 -25.72 6.77
N PRO A 351 -0.10 -26.97 7.20
CA PRO A 351 1.23 -27.57 7.07
C PRO A 351 1.54 -28.03 5.65
N VAL A 352 2.76 -28.53 5.40
CA VAL A 352 3.13 -29.14 4.11
C VAL A 352 2.23 -30.34 3.82
N ASN A 353 1.80 -30.51 2.56
CA ASN A 353 0.93 -31.62 2.09
C ASN A 353 -0.46 -31.65 2.73
N TRP A 354 -1.01 -30.51 3.17
CA TRP A 354 -2.35 -30.43 3.78
C TRP A 354 -3.49 -30.91 2.85
N ALA A 355 -3.27 -30.95 1.54
CA ALA A 355 -4.12 -31.61 0.56
C ALA A 355 -3.30 -32.07 -0.67
N PRO A 356 -3.83 -32.96 -1.54
CA PRO A 356 -3.15 -33.40 -2.76
C PRO A 356 -2.62 -32.23 -3.60
N GLY A 357 -1.37 -32.33 -4.05
CA GLY A 357 -0.68 -31.29 -4.82
C GLY A 357 -0.16 -30.09 -4.01
N LYS A 358 -0.64 -29.84 -2.79
CA LYS A 358 -0.22 -28.71 -1.94
C LYS A 358 1.13 -29.01 -1.23
N LYS A 359 2.21 -29.16 -2.02
CA LYS A 359 3.58 -29.51 -1.59
C LYS A 359 4.31 -28.43 -0.76
N LYS A 360 3.59 -27.47 -0.17
CA LYS A 360 4.12 -26.38 0.65
C LYS A 360 3.12 -26.07 1.77
N LYS A 361 3.62 -25.65 2.93
CA LYS A 361 2.79 -25.01 3.95
C LYS A 361 2.27 -23.66 3.45
N ASP A 362 1.21 -23.15 4.05
CA ASP A 362 0.76 -21.78 3.80
C ASP A 362 1.88 -20.78 4.14
N PHE A 363 1.93 -19.65 3.43
CA PHE A 363 2.97 -18.63 3.61
C PHE A 363 2.80 -17.82 4.90
N SER A 364 1.62 -17.89 5.51
CA SER A 364 1.14 -17.06 6.62
C SER A 364 -0.08 -17.72 7.28
N CYS A 365 -0.36 -17.34 8.53
CA CYS A 365 -1.58 -17.62 9.29
C CYS A 365 -2.45 -16.35 9.49
N SER A 366 -2.13 -15.25 8.80
CA SER A 366 -2.70 -13.91 9.05
C SER A 366 -4.21 -13.78 8.83
N ASP A 367 -4.84 -14.66 8.04
CA ASP A 367 -6.30 -14.66 7.84
C ASP A 367 -7.03 -15.37 8.97
N ARG A 368 -6.52 -16.54 9.38
CA ARG A 368 -7.05 -17.28 10.54
C ARG A 368 -6.87 -16.45 11.82
N LEU A 369 -5.73 -15.78 11.96
CA LEU A 369 -5.45 -14.91 13.10
C LEU A 369 -6.26 -13.60 13.08
N PHE A 370 -6.61 -13.05 11.90
CA PHE A 370 -7.55 -11.93 11.77
C PHE A 370 -8.95 -12.33 12.27
N ALA A 371 -9.46 -13.48 11.85
CA ALA A 371 -10.73 -14.01 12.33
C ALA A 371 -10.71 -14.30 13.85
N LEU A 372 -9.63 -14.89 14.35
CA LEU A 372 -9.41 -15.21 15.76
C LEU A 372 -9.36 -13.96 16.65
N ASN A 373 -8.69 -12.89 16.19
CA ASN A 373 -8.65 -11.58 16.84
C ASN A 373 -10.04 -10.89 16.88
N LEU A 374 -10.93 -11.23 15.96
CA LEU A 374 -12.28 -10.66 15.86
C LEU A 374 -13.35 -11.50 16.58
N GLY A 375 -13.06 -12.76 16.90
CA GLY A 375 -14.05 -13.72 17.38
C GLY A 375 -15.03 -14.18 16.29
N LEU A 376 -14.57 -14.26 15.04
CA LEU A 376 -15.37 -14.70 13.89
C LEU A 376 -15.18 -16.19 13.60
N GLN A 377 -16.20 -16.83 13.03
CA GLN A 377 -16.01 -18.13 12.38
C GLN A 377 -15.04 -17.98 11.20
N PHE A 378 -14.12 -18.94 11.06
CA PHE A 378 -13.11 -18.95 9.99
C PHE A 378 -13.24 -20.18 9.09
N HIS A 379 -13.01 -19.97 7.80
CA HIS A 379 -12.88 -21.04 6.80
C HIS A 379 -11.72 -20.78 5.83
N THR A 380 -11.17 -21.84 5.27
CA THR A 380 -10.34 -21.73 4.05
C THR A 380 -11.22 -21.65 2.79
N PRO A 381 -10.69 -21.18 1.64
CA PRO A 381 -11.45 -21.12 0.39
C PRO A 381 -11.96 -22.50 -0.04
N GLU A 382 -11.15 -23.54 0.15
CA GLU A 382 -11.51 -24.92 -0.16
C GLU A 382 -12.63 -25.47 0.77
N GLU A 383 -12.57 -25.18 2.08
CA GLU A 383 -13.65 -25.51 3.03
C GLU A 383 -14.97 -24.78 2.68
N TYR A 384 -14.88 -23.49 2.36
CA TYR A 384 -16.06 -22.65 2.19
C TYR A 384 -16.76 -22.85 0.83
N PHE A 385 -16.02 -22.71 -0.27
CA PHE A 385 -16.60 -22.74 -1.62
C PHE A 385 -16.83 -24.19 -2.09
N LEU A 386 -15.79 -25.03 -1.99
CA LEU A 386 -15.75 -26.41 -2.48
C LEU A 386 -16.26 -27.46 -1.48
N ARG A 387 -16.56 -27.06 -0.23
CA ARG A 387 -17.04 -27.95 0.85
C ARG A 387 -16.08 -29.08 1.22
N TRP A 388 -14.78 -28.83 1.12
CA TRP A 388 -13.76 -29.78 1.59
C TRP A 388 -13.80 -29.92 3.11
N LYS A 389 -13.32 -31.06 3.63
CA LYS A 389 -13.09 -31.26 5.07
C LYS A 389 -12.02 -30.27 5.56
N SER A 390 -12.12 -29.84 6.82
CA SER A 390 -11.19 -28.86 7.35
C SER A 390 -9.75 -29.37 7.40
N ALA A 391 -8.81 -28.52 6.99
CA ALA A 391 -7.40 -28.85 6.94
C ALA A 391 -6.72 -28.63 8.32
N PRO A 392 -5.74 -29.46 8.71
CA PRO A 392 -4.93 -29.19 9.89
C PRO A 392 -4.18 -27.85 9.74
N TYR A 393 -3.88 -27.20 10.87
CA TYR A 393 -3.17 -25.92 10.89
C TYR A 393 -2.34 -25.76 12.17
N SER A 394 -1.41 -24.81 12.13
CA SER A 394 -0.64 -24.37 13.30
C SER A 394 -0.86 -22.89 13.57
N LEU A 395 -0.92 -22.52 14.85
CA LEU A 395 -0.85 -21.13 15.31
C LEU A 395 0.60 -20.76 15.63
N PRO A 396 0.96 -19.47 15.74
CA PRO A 396 2.28 -19.04 16.23
C PRO A 396 2.57 -19.56 17.64
N GLU A 397 3.86 -19.73 17.96
CA GLU A 397 4.34 -20.16 19.29
C GLU A 397 3.91 -19.18 20.39
N LEU A 398 3.94 -17.88 20.10
CA LEU A 398 3.45 -16.83 20.98
C LEU A 398 1.95 -16.58 20.77
N ASP A 399 1.16 -16.76 21.83
CA ASP A 399 -0.23 -16.31 21.92
C ASP A 399 -0.32 -15.09 22.87
N PRO A 400 -0.43 -13.84 22.36
CA PRO A 400 -0.40 -12.63 23.20
C PRO A 400 -1.53 -12.56 24.24
N ARG A 401 -2.61 -13.32 24.03
CA ARG A 401 -3.75 -13.44 24.96
C ARG A 401 -3.41 -14.21 26.23
N LYS A 402 -2.34 -15.03 26.20
CA LYS A 402 -1.88 -15.88 27.31
C LYS A 402 -0.71 -15.29 28.12
N LEU A 403 -0.21 -14.11 27.73
CA LEU A 403 0.86 -13.44 28.48
C LEU A 403 0.34 -12.90 29.81
N ASP A 404 0.88 -13.36 30.93
CA ASP A 404 0.45 -12.88 32.25
C ASP A 404 0.97 -11.47 32.52
N SER A 405 0.05 -10.54 32.81
CA SER A 405 0.35 -9.16 33.25
C SER A 405 0.38 -9.02 34.78
N ARG A 406 0.15 -10.11 35.52
CA ARG A 406 0.32 -10.22 36.98
C ARG A 406 1.51 -11.10 37.37
N GLY A 407 2.31 -11.51 36.39
CA GLY A 407 3.48 -12.36 36.60
C GLY A 407 4.54 -11.68 37.46
N ARG A 408 5.42 -12.49 38.07
CA ARG A 408 6.61 -11.98 38.78
C ARG A 408 7.46 -11.14 37.82
N LEU A 409 7.78 -9.91 38.20
CA LEU A 409 8.51 -8.97 37.33
C LEU A 409 10.01 -9.31 37.20
N TYR A 410 10.62 -9.87 38.25
CA TYR A 410 12.02 -10.28 38.24
C TYR A 410 12.31 -11.39 39.27
N ASP A 411 13.37 -12.16 39.02
CA ASP A 411 13.92 -13.16 39.92
C ASP A 411 15.38 -12.86 40.33
N PRO A 412 15.77 -13.13 41.59
CA PRO A 412 14.92 -13.61 42.68
C PRO A 412 13.99 -12.51 43.23
N PRO A 413 12.81 -12.85 43.80
CA PRO A 413 11.80 -11.86 44.19
C PRO A 413 12.21 -11.02 45.41
N SER A 414 13.31 -11.38 46.08
CA SER A 414 13.93 -10.64 47.19
C SER A 414 15.04 -9.68 46.74
N ALA A 415 15.40 -9.65 45.46
CA ALA A 415 16.44 -8.74 44.95
C ALA A 415 15.95 -7.28 44.95
N SER A 416 16.84 -6.34 45.27
CA SER A 416 16.55 -4.91 45.11
C SER A 416 16.95 -4.43 43.72
N LEU A 417 16.06 -3.71 43.03
CA LEU A 417 16.35 -3.12 41.73
C LEU A 417 17.36 -1.95 41.79
N THR A 418 17.64 -1.42 42.98
CA THR A 418 18.63 -0.34 43.21
C THR A 418 19.31 -0.49 44.57
N THR A 419 20.48 0.11 44.75
CA THR A 419 21.19 0.23 46.03
C THR A 419 21.62 1.67 46.25
N ASP A 420 21.82 2.06 47.52
CA ASP A 420 22.36 3.36 47.91
C ASP A 420 23.88 3.45 47.71
N GLN A 421 24.53 2.32 47.41
CA GLN A 421 25.95 2.26 47.02
C GLN A 421 26.13 2.53 45.52
N THR A 422 27.23 3.20 45.17
CA THR A 422 27.61 3.45 43.77
C THR A 422 27.82 2.12 43.04
N GLU A 423 27.09 1.88 41.93
CA GLU A 423 27.18 0.64 41.15
C GLU A 423 27.07 0.85 39.63
N VAL A 424 27.34 -0.19 38.84
CA VAL A 424 27.02 -0.24 37.40
C VAL A 424 26.02 -1.35 37.09
N ILE A 425 24.81 -1.00 36.67
CA ILE A 425 23.82 -1.96 36.15
C ILE A 425 23.96 -2.05 34.63
N VAL A 426 24.21 -3.26 34.12
CA VAL A 426 24.30 -3.57 32.69
C VAL A 426 23.03 -4.30 32.23
N ALA A 427 22.28 -3.69 31.32
CA ALA A 427 21.12 -4.32 30.71
C ALA A 427 21.57 -5.38 29.68
N VAL A 428 20.95 -6.56 29.69
CA VAL A 428 21.17 -7.60 28.66
C VAL A 428 19.82 -8.07 28.15
N GLY A 429 19.59 -8.01 26.84
CA GLY A 429 18.36 -8.53 26.26
C GLY A 429 18.03 -7.93 24.89
N PHE A 430 17.12 -8.60 24.18
CA PHE A 430 16.67 -8.21 22.84
C PHE A 430 16.32 -6.70 22.76
N PRO A 431 16.58 -6.04 21.62
CA PRO A 431 16.00 -4.72 21.36
C PRO A 431 14.47 -4.81 21.40
N ALA A 432 13.81 -3.74 21.85
CA ALA A 432 12.37 -3.69 22.12
C ALA A 432 11.79 -4.71 23.14
N SER A 433 12.62 -5.41 23.93
CA SER A 433 12.16 -6.28 25.03
C SER A 433 11.53 -5.56 26.23
N GLY A 434 11.60 -4.22 26.28
CA GLY A 434 11.07 -3.39 27.38
C GLY A 434 12.13 -2.67 28.22
N LYS A 435 13.42 -2.98 28.03
CA LYS A 435 14.55 -2.48 28.85
C LYS A 435 14.49 -0.98 29.17
N SER A 436 14.47 -0.11 28.16
CA SER A 436 14.44 1.35 28.35
C SER A 436 13.27 1.80 29.22
N THR A 437 12.09 1.21 29.05
CA THR A 437 10.90 1.47 29.88
C THR A 437 11.16 1.03 31.32
N PHE A 438 11.65 -0.19 31.53
CA PHE A 438 11.98 -0.72 32.85
C PHE A 438 13.00 0.17 33.60
N PHE A 439 14.07 0.59 32.93
CA PHE A 439 15.06 1.51 33.52
C PHE A 439 14.46 2.87 33.85
N HIS A 440 13.66 3.47 32.96
CA HIS A 440 12.99 4.74 33.24
C HIS A 440 11.91 4.65 34.34
N THR A 441 11.26 3.50 34.55
CA THR A 441 10.28 3.30 35.62
C THR A 441 10.93 3.03 36.97
N HIS A 442 11.96 2.18 37.04
CA HIS A 442 12.44 1.62 38.31
C HIS A 442 13.83 2.10 38.76
N VAL A 443 14.72 2.48 37.84
CA VAL A 443 16.15 2.68 38.13
C VAL A 443 16.56 4.16 38.00
N VAL A 444 16.24 4.80 36.87
CA VAL A 444 16.58 6.22 36.63
C VAL A 444 15.93 7.18 37.65
N PRO A 445 14.69 6.97 38.13
CA PRO A 445 14.10 7.80 39.19
C PRO A 445 14.81 7.72 40.55
N LYS A 446 15.77 6.81 40.72
CA LYS A 446 16.65 6.71 41.91
C LYS A 446 17.99 7.42 41.73
N GLY A 447 18.15 8.25 40.68
CA GLY A 447 19.33 9.07 40.45
C GLY A 447 20.41 8.43 39.56
N TYR A 448 20.18 7.22 39.04
CA TYR A 448 21.13 6.52 38.19
C TYR A 448 21.35 7.26 36.86
N VAL A 449 22.60 7.37 36.44
CA VAL A 449 22.98 7.96 35.15
C VAL A 449 22.58 7.00 34.03
N TYR A 450 21.54 7.38 33.28
CA TYR A 450 21.07 6.62 32.11
C TYR A 450 22.06 6.74 30.94
N ILE A 451 22.56 5.60 30.48
CA ILE A 451 23.56 5.48 29.41
C ILE A 451 23.00 4.57 28.33
N ASN A 452 22.79 5.11 27.13
CA ASN A 452 22.23 4.39 25.99
C ASN A 452 23.00 4.77 24.72
N ARG A 453 23.35 3.79 23.88
CA ARG A 453 24.15 4.01 22.67
C ARG A 453 23.35 4.68 21.55
N ASP A 454 22.03 4.55 21.51
CA ASP A 454 21.20 5.20 20.49
C ASP A 454 21.18 6.73 20.66
N THR A 455 21.46 7.24 21.87
CA THR A 455 21.63 8.68 22.14
C THR A 455 23.09 9.14 22.15
N LEU A 456 24.03 8.27 22.56
CA LEU A 456 25.47 8.60 22.64
C LEU A 456 26.28 8.22 21.39
N GLY A 457 25.67 7.56 20.41
CA GLY A 457 26.22 7.15 19.10
C GLY A 457 27.21 5.98 19.14
N SER A 458 28.26 6.08 19.94
CA SER A 458 29.36 5.09 20.01
C SER A 458 29.37 4.31 21.33
N TRP A 459 29.99 3.13 21.32
CA TRP A 459 30.17 2.37 22.56
C TRP A 459 31.24 3.01 23.46
N GLN A 460 32.24 3.66 22.87
CA GLN A 460 33.25 4.46 23.57
C GLN A 460 32.60 5.61 24.34
N SER A 461 31.68 6.34 23.71
CA SER A 461 30.87 7.39 24.35
C SER A 461 30.13 6.86 25.58
N CYS A 462 29.61 5.63 25.52
CA CYS A 462 28.92 4.99 26.65
C CYS A 462 29.89 4.62 27.78
N VAL A 463 31.09 4.15 27.45
CA VAL A 463 32.16 3.83 28.42
C VAL A 463 32.61 5.11 29.14
N THR A 464 32.97 6.17 28.41
CA THR A 464 33.36 7.47 29.00
C THR A 464 32.24 8.13 29.81
N ALA A 465 30.97 7.94 29.42
CA ALA A 465 29.82 8.39 30.21
C ALA A 465 29.68 7.60 31.54
N CYS A 466 30.01 6.31 31.54
CA CYS A 466 29.99 5.43 32.72
C CYS A 466 31.12 5.79 33.68
N GLU A 467 32.35 5.91 33.19
CA GLU A 467 33.50 6.38 33.97
C GLU A 467 33.23 7.75 34.61
N ARG A 468 32.62 8.69 33.87
CA ARG A 468 32.26 10.01 34.41
C ARG A 468 31.22 9.89 35.53
N ALA A 469 30.17 9.09 35.36
CA ALA A 469 29.16 8.88 36.39
C ALA A 469 29.80 8.38 37.70
N LEU A 470 30.69 7.39 37.62
CA LEU A 470 31.39 6.82 38.78
C LEU A 470 32.35 7.83 39.43
N ARG A 471 33.11 8.62 38.65
CA ARG A 471 33.96 9.70 39.17
C ARG A 471 33.17 10.81 39.88
N GLU A 472 31.90 11.02 39.49
CA GLU A 472 30.98 11.94 40.14
C GLU A 472 30.23 11.30 41.34
N GLY A 473 30.56 10.06 41.71
CA GLY A 473 29.93 9.32 42.81
C GLY A 473 28.52 8.78 42.51
N ARG A 474 28.15 8.66 41.23
CA ARG A 474 26.78 8.33 40.79
C ARG A 474 26.71 6.97 40.09
N SER A 475 25.76 6.13 40.51
CA SER A 475 25.50 4.82 39.87
C SER A 475 25.12 4.97 38.39
N ALA A 476 25.53 4.01 37.56
CA ALA A 476 25.33 4.02 36.12
C ALA A 476 24.35 2.92 35.67
N ALA A 477 23.47 3.25 34.71
CA ALA A 477 22.48 2.35 34.15
C ALA A 477 22.66 2.24 32.63
N VAL A 478 23.23 1.13 32.17
CA VAL A 478 23.63 0.93 30.76
C VAL A 478 22.53 0.16 30.00
N ASP A 479 21.57 0.89 29.44
CA ASP A 479 20.55 0.34 28.54
C ASP A 479 21.11 0.22 27.11
N ASN A 480 21.86 -0.86 26.90
CA ASN A 480 22.27 -1.35 25.59
C ASN A 480 21.78 -2.79 25.40
N THR A 481 21.92 -3.39 24.22
CA THR A 481 21.54 -4.80 24.00
C THR A 481 22.50 -5.78 24.66
N ASN A 482 23.80 -5.47 24.65
CA ASN A 482 24.90 -6.23 25.28
C ASN A 482 24.82 -7.76 25.08
N PRO A 483 24.70 -8.25 23.81
CA PRO A 483 24.45 -9.67 23.53
C PRO A 483 25.56 -10.61 24.00
N ASP A 484 26.82 -10.21 23.80
CA ASP A 484 28.02 -11.01 23.99
C ASP A 484 28.87 -10.55 25.20
N PRO A 485 29.78 -11.42 25.72
CA PRO A 485 30.64 -11.08 26.85
C PRO A 485 31.63 -9.94 26.56
N GLU A 486 32.08 -9.79 25.30
CA GLU A 486 33.01 -8.72 24.90
C GLU A 486 32.36 -7.33 25.05
N SER A 487 31.08 -7.21 24.71
CA SER A 487 30.28 -6.01 24.89
C SER A 487 30.01 -5.71 26.37
N ARG A 488 29.80 -6.75 27.20
CA ARG A 488 29.56 -6.61 28.65
C ARG A 488 30.82 -6.24 29.42
N LYS A 489 31.94 -6.90 29.13
CA LYS A 489 33.26 -6.70 29.74
C LYS A 489 33.68 -5.23 29.78
N ARG A 490 33.37 -4.46 28.74
CA ARG A 490 33.66 -3.01 28.65
C ARG A 490 33.08 -2.18 29.80
N TYR A 491 31.99 -2.63 30.42
CA TYR A 491 31.37 -1.96 31.58
C TYR A 491 31.79 -2.61 32.92
N ILE A 492 32.02 -3.93 32.92
CA ILE A 492 32.57 -4.66 34.08
C ILE A 492 33.97 -4.15 34.42
N ASP A 493 34.82 -3.92 33.42
CA ASP A 493 36.18 -3.39 33.61
C ASP A 493 36.17 -1.96 34.17
N VAL A 494 35.21 -1.12 33.76
CA VAL A 494 35.02 0.25 34.31
C VAL A 494 34.57 0.20 35.77
N ALA A 495 33.62 -0.67 36.10
CA ALA A 495 33.16 -0.88 37.47
C ALA A 495 34.31 -1.37 38.37
N LYS A 496 35.05 -2.39 37.91
CA LYS A 496 36.22 -2.94 38.60
C LYS A 496 37.34 -1.93 38.79
N ALA A 497 37.65 -1.12 37.77
CA ALA A 497 38.65 -0.05 37.87
C ALA A 497 38.25 1.07 38.85
N SER A 498 36.94 1.26 39.07
CA SER A 498 36.40 2.23 40.01
C SER A 498 36.09 1.62 41.40
N GLY A 499 36.37 0.33 41.61
CA GLY A 499 36.13 -0.37 42.88
C GLY A 499 34.65 -0.60 43.24
N VAL A 500 33.74 -0.50 42.27
CA VAL A 500 32.28 -0.62 42.50
C VAL A 500 31.70 -1.94 42.00
N PRO A 501 30.60 -2.45 42.59
CA PRO A 501 29.90 -3.62 42.07
C PRO A 501 29.32 -3.38 40.68
N CYS A 502 29.24 -4.46 39.89
CA CYS A 502 28.58 -4.49 38.59
C CYS A 502 27.50 -5.57 38.59
N ARG A 503 26.25 -5.21 38.26
CA ARG A 503 25.12 -6.15 38.21
C ARG A 503 24.56 -6.27 36.80
N CYS A 504 24.08 -7.46 36.44
CA CYS A 504 23.42 -7.70 35.16
C CYS A 504 21.90 -7.78 35.32
N PHE A 505 21.15 -6.98 34.54
CA PHE A 505 19.69 -7.12 34.42
C PHE A 505 19.38 -7.84 33.11
N HIS A 506 19.12 -9.14 33.19
CA HIS A 506 18.89 -10.02 32.05
C HIS A 506 17.40 -10.10 31.71
N PHE A 507 16.97 -9.56 30.57
CA PHE A 507 15.57 -9.52 30.16
C PHE A 507 15.18 -10.80 29.41
N SER A 508 14.34 -11.63 30.03
CA SER A 508 13.95 -12.98 29.56
C SER A 508 13.01 -12.99 28.33
N ALA A 509 12.80 -11.85 27.68
CA ALA A 509 11.87 -11.71 26.57
C ALA A 509 12.37 -12.50 25.35
N SER A 510 11.58 -13.46 24.89
CA SER A 510 11.85 -14.22 23.66
C SER A 510 11.86 -13.32 22.42
N LEU A 511 12.46 -13.83 21.34
CA LEU A 511 12.46 -13.19 20.02
C LEU A 511 11.06 -12.72 19.59
N GLU A 512 10.05 -13.58 19.76
CA GLU A 512 8.70 -13.30 19.30
C GLU A 512 7.96 -12.34 20.24
N GLN A 513 8.21 -12.39 21.56
CA GLN A 513 7.72 -11.37 22.50
C GLN A 513 8.30 -9.98 22.18
N ALA A 514 9.60 -9.89 21.91
CA ALA A 514 10.27 -8.64 21.58
C ALA A 514 9.83 -8.08 20.20
N LYS A 515 9.63 -8.95 19.19
CA LYS A 515 9.04 -8.59 17.90
C LYS A 515 7.59 -8.12 18.04
N HIS A 516 6.78 -8.83 18.82
CA HIS A 516 5.40 -8.46 19.10
C HIS A 516 5.32 -7.10 19.81
N ASN A 517 6.13 -6.88 20.84
CA ASN A 517 6.21 -5.60 21.54
C ASN A 517 6.66 -4.45 20.63
N ASN A 518 7.64 -4.68 19.76
CA ASN A 518 8.02 -3.70 18.74
C ASN A 518 6.85 -3.33 17.82
N ARG A 519 6.05 -4.32 17.36
CA ARG A 519 4.85 -4.07 16.53
C ARG A 519 3.76 -3.35 17.30
N PHE A 520 3.55 -3.69 18.58
CA PHE A 520 2.66 -2.94 19.47
C PHE A 520 3.10 -1.48 19.59
N ARG A 521 4.39 -1.21 19.85
CA ARG A 521 4.95 0.16 19.92
C ARG A 521 4.95 0.90 18.59
N GLU A 522 4.89 0.22 17.45
CA GLU A 522 4.62 0.84 16.12
C GLU A 522 3.14 1.23 15.92
N MET A 523 2.22 0.74 16.75
CA MET A 523 0.76 0.94 16.60
C MET A 523 0.10 1.71 17.73
N ALA A 524 0.64 1.63 18.95
CA ALA A 524 0.07 2.26 20.13
C ALA A 524 0.30 3.78 20.11
N PRO A 525 -0.73 4.60 20.43
CA PRO A 525 -0.55 6.05 20.58
C PRO A 525 0.45 6.37 21.69
N SER A 526 1.51 7.11 21.33
CA SER A 526 2.59 7.51 22.22
C SER A 526 3.14 8.87 21.78
N ASP A 527 3.42 9.74 22.75
CA ASP A 527 3.93 11.10 22.53
C ASP A 527 5.36 11.08 21.96
N VAL A 528 6.12 10.03 22.28
CA VAL A 528 7.41 9.73 21.67
C VAL A 528 7.24 8.68 20.57
N LYS A 529 7.53 9.07 19.33
CA LYS A 529 7.46 8.17 18.17
C LYS A 529 8.47 7.02 18.31
N HIS A 530 7.98 5.78 18.39
CA HIS A 530 8.82 4.59 18.47
C HIS A 530 9.68 4.41 17.20
N VAL A 531 10.99 4.18 17.39
CA VAL A 531 11.91 3.85 16.31
C VAL A 531 11.80 2.36 16.01
N LYS A 532 11.27 2.02 14.83
CA LYS A 532 11.07 0.64 14.39
C LYS A 532 12.37 -0.16 14.40
N VAL A 533 12.42 -1.22 15.21
CA VAL A 533 13.45 -2.25 15.13
C VAL A 533 13.15 -3.15 13.93
N ASN A 534 14.18 -3.48 13.13
CA ASN A 534 14.04 -4.36 11.97
C ASN A 534 14.44 -5.81 12.31
N ASP A 535 13.93 -6.79 11.54
CA ASP A 535 14.20 -8.22 11.78
C ASP A 535 15.70 -8.56 11.74
N MET A 536 16.50 -7.87 10.91
CA MET A 536 17.95 -8.08 10.84
C MET A 536 18.63 -7.77 12.18
N ILE A 537 18.20 -6.72 12.89
CA ILE A 537 18.70 -6.37 14.22
C ILE A 537 18.31 -7.45 15.25
N PHE A 538 17.06 -7.94 15.23
CA PHE A 538 16.61 -9.03 16.10
C PHE A 538 17.40 -10.34 15.86
N HIS A 539 17.60 -10.72 14.59
CA HIS A 539 18.35 -11.93 14.23
C HIS A 539 19.86 -11.78 14.46
N SER A 540 20.42 -10.58 14.30
CA SER A 540 21.80 -10.27 14.70
C SER A 540 21.99 -10.40 16.21
N TYR A 541 21.06 -9.88 17.02
CA TYR A 541 21.08 -10.10 18.47
C TYR A 541 21.05 -11.60 18.80
N LYS A 542 20.08 -12.35 18.26
CA LYS A 542 19.97 -13.81 18.51
C LYS A 542 21.21 -14.61 18.07
N LYS A 543 21.97 -14.14 17.07
CA LYS A 543 23.21 -14.79 16.61
C LYS A 543 24.38 -14.59 17.57
N HIS A 544 24.54 -13.40 18.15
CA HIS A 544 25.68 -13.06 19.00
C HIS A 544 25.36 -13.20 20.50
N HIS A 545 24.11 -13.44 20.87
CA HIS A 545 23.72 -13.55 22.27
C HIS A 545 24.31 -14.79 22.96
N VAL A 546 25.10 -14.53 23.98
CA VAL A 546 25.48 -15.50 25.03
C VAL A 546 24.82 -15.05 26.32
N ALA A 547 24.18 -15.97 27.04
CA ALA A 547 23.60 -15.68 28.36
C ALA A 547 24.66 -15.05 29.29
N PRO A 548 24.29 -14.11 30.17
CA PRO A 548 25.23 -13.53 31.14
C PRO A 548 25.55 -14.54 32.25
N ASP A 549 26.81 -14.61 32.66
CA ASP A 549 27.29 -15.50 33.73
C ASP A 549 28.12 -14.74 34.78
N LEU A 550 28.12 -15.21 36.04
CA LEU A 550 28.86 -14.58 37.15
C LEU A 550 30.38 -14.59 36.92
N SER A 551 30.92 -15.58 36.20
CA SER A 551 32.35 -15.66 35.84
C SER A 551 32.82 -14.53 34.93
N GLU A 552 31.92 -13.74 34.33
CA GLU A 552 32.29 -12.50 33.61
C GLU A 552 32.76 -11.38 34.56
N GLY A 553 32.43 -11.48 35.85
CA GLY A 553 32.72 -10.47 36.88
C GLY A 553 31.50 -9.68 37.36
N PHE A 554 30.29 -10.19 37.14
CA PHE A 554 29.08 -9.64 37.76
C PHE A 554 28.96 -10.06 39.23
N SER A 555 28.55 -9.14 40.10
CA SER A 555 28.26 -9.42 41.52
C SER A 555 26.86 -10.01 41.74
N GLU A 556 25.93 -9.76 40.83
CA GLU A 556 24.56 -10.31 40.84
C GLU A 556 24.01 -10.33 39.41
N ILE A 557 23.13 -11.28 39.10
CA ILE A 557 22.37 -11.33 37.83
C ILE A 557 20.89 -11.47 38.17
N LEU A 558 20.11 -10.41 37.92
CA LEU A 558 18.65 -10.43 38.05
C LEU A 558 18.04 -10.86 36.72
N GLN A 559 17.14 -11.83 36.76
CA GLN A 559 16.35 -12.22 35.60
C GLN A 559 15.08 -11.36 35.57
N ILE A 560 15.03 -10.35 34.70
CA ILE A 560 13.86 -9.49 34.49
C ILE A 560 12.90 -10.19 33.51
N HIS A 561 11.64 -10.35 33.87
CA HIS A 561 10.65 -11.07 33.07
C HIS A 561 9.88 -10.16 32.11
N PHE A 562 9.38 -10.75 31.02
CA PHE A 562 8.51 -10.06 30.07
C PHE A 562 7.06 -10.03 30.57
N VAL A 563 6.81 -9.18 31.58
CA VAL A 563 5.46 -8.88 32.10
C VAL A 563 4.92 -7.64 31.37
N PRO A 564 3.82 -7.73 30.60
CA PRO A 564 3.24 -6.58 29.91
C PRO A 564 2.52 -5.63 30.89
N ASP A 565 2.86 -4.34 30.82
CA ASP A 565 2.18 -3.25 31.54
C ASP A 565 1.49 -2.30 30.54
N PHE A 566 0.35 -1.72 30.93
CA PHE A 566 -0.57 -1.02 30.04
C PHE A 566 -1.17 0.24 30.68
N LYS A 567 -0.94 1.40 30.05
CA LYS A 567 -1.51 2.70 30.46
C LYS A 567 -3.05 2.75 30.45
N ASP A 568 -3.71 1.94 29.62
CA ASP A 568 -5.16 1.87 29.49
C ASP A 568 -5.63 0.53 28.87
N SER A 569 -6.92 0.23 29.03
CA SER A 569 -7.53 -1.01 28.54
C SER A 569 -7.59 -1.14 27.02
N LYS A 570 -7.46 -0.03 26.27
CA LYS A 570 -7.37 -0.06 24.79
C LYS A 570 -5.99 -0.51 24.35
N SER A 571 -4.97 -0.10 25.09
CA SER A 571 -3.57 -0.48 24.92
C SER A 571 -3.37 -1.96 25.25
N GLU A 572 -3.96 -2.45 26.36
CA GLU A 572 -4.04 -3.89 26.61
C GLU A 572 -4.76 -4.60 25.45
N SER A 573 -5.99 -4.17 25.09
CA SER A 573 -6.78 -4.80 24.05
C SER A 573 -6.04 -4.91 22.70
N LEU A 574 -5.23 -3.91 22.35
CA LEU A 574 -4.38 -3.89 21.15
C LEU A 574 -3.18 -4.84 21.26
N PHE A 575 -2.55 -4.94 22.43
CA PHE A 575 -1.44 -5.87 22.70
C PHE A 575 -1.92 -7.33 22.74
N ARG A 576 -3.13 -7.60 23.24
CA ARG A 576 -3.73 -8.95 23.26
C ARG A 576 -3.99 -9.52 21.86
N LEU A 577 -3.93 -8.72 20.80
CA LEU A 577 -4.10 -9.18 19.41
C LEU A 577 -2.85 -9.85 18.85
N PHE A 578 -3.02 -10.88 18.03
CA PHE A 578 -1.97 -11.30 17.10
C PHE A 578 -1.65 -10.14 16.15
N SER A 579 -0.37 -9.77 16.04
CA SER A 579 0.11 -8.64 15.23
C SER A 579 0.97 -9.06 14.03
N GLU A 580 1.24 -10.35 13.88
CA GLU A 580 1.85 -11.01 12.73
C GLU A 580 1.26 -12.41 12.59
N GLY A 581 1.34 -12.98 11.38
CA GLY A 581 0.89 -14.33 11.05
C GLY A 581 1.50 -14.79 9.75
#